data_AF-A0AAI8VGI1-F1
#
_entry.id   AF-A0AAI8VGI1-F1
#
_cell.length_a   1.000
_cell.length_b   1.000
_cell.length_c   1.000
_cell.angle_alpha   90.00
_cell.angle_beta   90.00
_cell.angle_gamma   90.00
#
_symmetry.space_group_name_H-M   'P 1'
#
loop_
_entity.id
_entity.type
_entity.pdbx_description
1 polymer ?
#
loop_
_entity_poly.entity_id
_entity_poly.type
_entity_poly.pdbx_seq_one_letter_code
_entity_poly.pdbx_strand_id
1 'polypeptide(L)'
;MADVQERLKAKFGNAVPSRTGGKGTPRHKQKRNVARNANDDKKLQATLKKLNTQPIQAIEEVNMFKSDGNVIHFSAPKVHAAVPSNTFAIYGAGEDKELTELVPGILNQLGPDSLASLRKLAESYQSMSKDGDKEADDDDIPDLVAGENFESKVE
;
A
#
# COMPACT_ATOMS: atom_id res chain seq x y z
N MET A 1 48.90 -47.19 -5.44
CA MET A 1 48.00 -46.13 -5.95
C MET A 1 46.74 -45.97 -5.08
N ALA A 2 46.16 -47.05 -4.53
CA ALA A 2 45.02 -47.00 -3.62
C ALA A 2 45.34 -46.27 -2.28
N ASP A 3 46.53 -46.50 -1.71
CA ASP A 3 46.92 -45.97 -0.40
C ASP A 3 47.02 -44.44 -0.35
N VAL A 4 47.27 -43.78 -1.48
CA VAL A 4 47.37 -42.31 -1.58
C VAL A 4 45.98 -41.68 -1.53
N GLN A 5 45.01 -42.30 -2.20
CA GLN A 5 43.61 -41.87 -2.17
C GLN A 5 42.99 -42.09 -0.79
N GLU A 6 43.33 -43.20 -0.14
CA GLU A 6 42.86 -43.52 1.21
C GLU A 6 43.42 -42.54 2.26
N ARG A 7 44.71 -42.17 2.15
CA ARG A 7 45.33 -41.12 2.99
C ARG A 7 44.73 -39.73 2.77
N LEU A 8 44.35 -39.39 1.54
CA LEU A 8 43.65 -38.14 1.24
C LEU A 8 42.24 -38.14 1.85
N LYS A 9 41.53 -39.26 1.75
CA LYS A 9 40.19 -39.42 2.31
C LYS A 9 40.20 -39.42 3.85
N ALA A 10 41.23 -39.94 4.50
CA ALA A 10 41.38 -39.83 5.95
C ALA A 10 41.66 -38.38 6.40
N LYS A 11 42.40 -37.59 5.60
CA LYS A 11 42.70 -36.17 5.91
C LYS A 11 41.56 -35.20 5.61
N PHE A 12 40.73 -35.48 4.60
CA PHE A 12 39.70 -34.55 4.12
C PHE A 12 38.27 -35.11 4.10
N GLY A 13 38.08 -36.40 4.37
CA GLY A 13 36.79 -37.09 4.28
C GLY A 13 35.86 -36.83 5.47
N ASN A 14 36.39 -36.39 6.60
CA ASN A 14 35.60 -35.84 7.71
C ASN A 14 35.48 -34.31 7.60
N ALA A 15 35.27 -33.80 6.39
CA ALA A 15 34.67 -32.50 6.18
C ALA A 15 33.22 -32.52 6.69
N VAL A 16 33.07 -32.50 8.02
CA VAL A 16 31.91 -31.87 8.65
C VAL A 16 31.77 -30.53 7.92
N PRO A 17 30.61 -30.21 7.29
CA PRO A 17 30.44 -28.90 6.68
C PRO A 17 30.79 -27.92 7.78
N SER A 18 31.93 -27.24 7.61
CA SER A 18 32.46 -26.33 8.60
C SER A 18 31.37 -25.31 8.80
N ARG A 19 30.59 -25.46 9.89
CA ARG A 19 29.57 -24.49 10.28
C ARG A 19 30.33 -23.17 10.31
N THR A 20 30.06 -22.34 9.31
CA THR A 20 30.65 -21.01 9.14
C THR A 20 30.19 -20.19 10.34
N GLY A 21 30.89 -20.29 11.47
CA GLY A 21 30.34 -19.87 12.76
C GLY A 21 30.94 -20.56 14.00
N GLY A 22 32.26 -20.62 14.13
CA GLY A 22 32.94 -21.06 15.35
C GLY A 22 33.03 -19.98 16.44
N LYS A 23 33.40 -20.35 17.67
CA LYS A 23 33.70 -19.40 18.76
C LYS A 23 34.81 -18.45 18.32
N GLY A 24 34.52 -17.16 18.21
CA GLY A 24 35.45 -16.14 17.70
C GLY A 24 35.28 -15.76 16.23
N THR A 25 34.37 -16.41 15.49
CA THR A 25 34.02 -15.94 14.12
C THR A 25 33.23 -14.64 14.18
N PRO A 26 33.50 -13.66 13.28
CA PRO A 26 32.77 -12.41 13.22
C PRO A 26 31.28 -12.69 12.98
N ARG A 27 30.43 -12.44 13.99
CA ARG A 27 28.98 -12.47 13.83
C ARG A 27 28.54 -11.11 13.31
N HIS A 28 27.87 -11.10 12.15
CA HIS A 28 27.15 -9.91 11.72
C HIS A 28 26.05 -9.59 12.74
N LYS A 29 26.02 -8.36 13.25
CA LYS A 29 25.01 -7.94 14.22
C LYS A 29 23.68 -7.82 13.50
N GLN A 30 22.74 -8.73 13.76
CA GLN A 30 21.38 -8.58 13.26
C GLN A 30 20.75 -7.36 13.96
N LYS A 31 20.37 -6.35 13.18
CA LYS A 31 19.60 -5.21 13.68
C LYS A 31 18.22 -5.72 14.10
N ARG A 32 18.02 -5.88 15.40
CA ARG A 32 16.70 -6.18 15.94
C ARG A 32 15.91 -4.89 15.98
N ASN A 33 14.77 -4.85 15.28
CA ASN A 33 13.85 -3.72 15.38
C ASN A 33 13.32 -3.70 16.82
N VAL A 34 13.73 -2.70 17.59
CA VAL A 34 13.20 -2.49 18.94
C VAL A 34 11.78 -1.98 18.80
N ALA A 35 10.83 -2.61 19.48
CA ALA A 35 9.45 -2.13 19.53
C ALA A 35 9.43 -0.70 20.10
N ARG A 36 8.60 0.18 19.53
CA ARG A 36 8.46 1.57 19.99
C ARG A 36 8.07 1.56 21.46
N ASN A 37 8.87 2.20 22.31
CA ASN A 37 8.60 2.30 23.73
C ASN A 37 7.62 3.46 23.99
N ALA A 38 6.65 3.27 24.89
CA ALA A 38 5.69 4.32 25.25
C ALA A 38 6.32 5.63 25.79
N ASN A 39 7.59 5.57 26.23
CA ASN A 39 8.34 6.77 26.63
C ASN A 39 8.74 7.68 25.46
N ASP A 40 8.79 7.17 24.23
CA ASP A 40 9.17 7.97 23.07
C ASP A 40 8.10 9.02 22.75
N ASP A 41 6.82 8.71 22.95
CA ASP A 41 5.72 9.65 22.70
C ASP A 41 5.79 10.89 23.62
N LYS A 42 6.13 10.69 24.90
CA LYS A 42 6.34 11.81 25.85
C LYS A 42 7.47 12.73 25.41
N LYS A 43 8.57 12.16 24.89
CA LYS A 43 9.70 12.95 24.37
C LYS A 43 9.30 13.70 23.11
N LEU A 44 8.56 13.06 22.21
CA LEU A 44 8.07 13.64 20.97
C LEU A 44 7.11 14.81 21.24
N GLN A 45 6.18 14.64 22.18
CA GLN A 45 5.31 15.73 22.64
C GLN A 45 6.10 16.89 23.25
N ALA A 46 7.14 16.60 24.06
CA ALA A 46 8.00 17.65 24.61
C ALA A 46 8.76 18.42 23.53
N THR A 47 9.20 17.76 22.45
CA THR A 47 9.85 18.42 21.32
C THR A 47 8.88 19.27 20.50
N LEU A 48 7.66 18.78 20.24
CA LEU A 48 6.64 19.54 19.50
C LEU A 48 6.19 20.77 20.27
N LYS A 49 6.07 20.67 21.61
CA LYS A 49 5.78 21.82 22.46
C LYS A 49 6.82 22.94 22.35
N LYS A 50 8.09 22.62 22.08
CA LYS A 50 9.14 23.64 21.83
C LYS A 50 8.94 24.38 20.51
N LEU A 51 8.32 23.75 19.52
CA LEU A 51 7.89 24.38 18.26
C LEU A 51 6.57 25.14 18.40
N ASN A 52 6.09 25.32 19.64
CA ASN A 52 4.84 26.00 19.97
C ASN A 52 3.60 25.38 19.28
N THR A 53 3.58 24.06 19.10
CA THR A 53 2.39 23.37 18.58
C THR A 53 1.29 23.33 19.63
N GLN A 54 0.10 23.82 19.29
CA GLN A 54 -1.10 23.80 20.14
C GLN A 54 -2.08 22.73 19.67
N PRO A 55 -2.80 22.05 20.57
CA PRO A 55 -3.83 21.10 20.16
C PRO A 55 -5.00 21.83 19.51
N ILE A 56 -5.46 21.34 18.37
CA ILE A 56 -6.72 21.75 17.73
C ILE A 56 -7.79 20.74 18.09
N GLN A 57 -8.93 21.21 18.58
CA GLN A 57 -10.08 20.37 18.95
C GLN A 57 -11.08 20.30 17.80
N ALA A 58 -11.94 19.29 17.83
CA ALA A 58 -13.04 19.09 16.87
C ALA A 58 -12.59 18.96 15.40
N ILE A 59 -11.48 18.26 15.15
CA ILE A 59 -11.14 17.83 13.80
C ILE A 59 -11.89 16.54 13.49
N GLU A 60 -12.74 16.60 12.47
CA GLU A 60 -13.54 15.45 12.01
C GLU A 60 -12.70 14.51 11.14
N GLU A 61 -11.87 15.06 10.26
CA GLU A 61 -11.05 14.27 9.35
C GLU A 61 -9.81 15.02 8.87
N VAL A 62 -8.78 14.27 8.50
CA VAL A 62 -7.62 14.79 7.75
C VAL A 62 -7.36 13.88 6.57
N ASN A 63 -7.23 14.48 5.38
CA ASN A 63 -6.98 13.79 4.13
C ASN A 63 -5.61 14.19 3.59
N MET A 64 -4.75 13.20 3.32
CA MET A 64 -3.46 13.41 2.66
C MET A 64 -3.50 12.81 1.26
N PHE A 65 -3.55 13.65 0.23
CA PHE A 65 -3.56 13.23 -1.17
C PHE A 65 -2.15 12.83 -1.62
N LYS A 66 -2.00 11.59 -2.11
CA LYS A 66 -0.76 11.11 -2.74
C LYS A 66 -0.79 11.38 -4.23
N SER A 67 0.38 11.37 -4.86
CA SER A 67 0.54 11.43 -6.32
C SER A 67 -0.13 10.24 -7.03
N ASP A 68 -0.27 9.12 -6.34
CA ASP A 68 -0.65 7.84 -6.91
C ASP A 68 -2.18 7.70 -7.07
N GLY A 69 -2.95 8.74 -6.69
CA GLY A 69 -4.42 8.72 -6.70
C GLY A 69 -5.05 8.21 -5.40
N ASN A 70 -4.26 7.66 -4.48
CA ASN A 70 -4.71 7.22 -3.17
C ASN A 70 -4.67 8.35 -2.13
N VAL A 71 -5.49 8.23 -1.10
CA VAL A 71 -5.62 9.19 0.00
C VAL A 71 -5.33 8.48 1.32
N ILE A 72 -4.43 9.04 2.13
CA ILE A 72 -4.35 8.63 3.54
C ILE A 72 -5.45 9.38 4.29
N HIS A 73 -6.48 8.66 4.68
CA HIS A 73 -7.62 9.17 5.41
C HIS A 73 -7.45 8.93 6.91
N PHE A 74 -7.65 9.96 7.71
CA PHE A 74 -7.71 9.87 9.16
C PHE A 74 -9.10 10.30 9.62
N SER A 75 -9.83 9.39 10.28
CA SER A 75 -11.11 9.70 10.91
C SER A 75 -10.89 10.15 12.36
N ALA A 76 -11.43 11.33 12.71
CA ALA A 76 -11.32 11.98 14.00
C ALA A 76 -9.90 11.98 14.62
N PRO A 77 -8.86 12.44 13.90
CA PRO A 77 -7.51 12.44 14.44
C PRO A 77 -7.34 13.49 15.52
N LYS A 78 -6.40 13.23 16.44
CA LYS A 78 -5.89 14.28 17.32
C LYS A 78 -4.85 15.08 16.54
N VAL A 79 -4.97 16.40 16.52
CA VAL A 79 -4.06 17.26 15.76
C VAL A 79 -3.44 18.30 16.68
N HIS A 80 -2.13 18.47 16.55
CA HIS A 80 -1.39 19.58 17.13
C HIS A 80 -0.82 20.41 15.99
N ALA A 81 -1.00 21.72 16.04
CA ALA A 81 -0.56 22.60 14.98
C ALA A 81 0.15 23.83 15.53
N ALA A 82 1.17 24.27 14.82
CA ALA A 82 1.72 25.61 14.93
C ALA A 82 1.39 26.35 13.62
N VAL A 83 0.23 27.01 13.59
CA VAL A 83 -0.25 27.77 12.42
C VAL A 83 0.76 28.82 11.94
N PRO A 84 1.45 29.59 12.83
CA PRO A 84 2.46 30.56 12.37
C PRO A 84 3.65 29.92 11.65
N SER A 85 3.93 28.64 11.94
CA SER A 85 5.07 27.89 11.42
C SER A 85 4.66 26.85 10.37
N ASN A 86 3.39 26.85 9.93
CA ASN A 86 2.82 25.87 9.00
C ASN A 86 3.16 24.41 9.34
N THR A 87 3.25 24.08 10.63
CA THR A 87 3.65 22.74 11.10
C THR A 87 2.46 22.04 11.73
N PHE A 88 2.14 20.84 11.23
CA PHE A 88 1.03 20.02 11.73
C PHE A 88 1.55 18.65 12.16
N ALA A 89 1.19 18.23 13.36
CA ALA A 89 1.44 16.90 13.91
C ALA A 89 0.08 16.20 14.08
N ILE A 90 -0.12 15.15 13.29
CA ILE A 90 -1.38 14.41 13.22
C ILE A 90 -1.17 13.05 13.90
N TYR A 91 -2.06 12.72 14.81
CA TYR A 91 -2.05 11.47 15.56
C TYR A 91 -3.33 10.71 15.26
N GLY A 92 -3.19 9.48 14.80
CA GLY A 92 -4.31 8.61 14.48
C GLY A 92 -3.86 7.43 13.64
N ALA A 93 -4.77 6.47 13.47
CA ALA A 93 -4.60 5.46 12.43
C ALA A 93 -4.96 6.09 11.09
N GLY A 94 -4.02 6.05 10.15
CA GLY A 94 -4.26 6.44 8.77
C GLY A 94 -4.64 5.21 7.95
N GLU A 95 -5.74 5.30 7.23
CA GLU A 95 -6.21 4.29 6.29
C GLU A 95 -5.89 4.74 4.87
N ASP A 96 -5.21 3.91 4.09
CA ASP A 96 -5.02 4.15 2.66
C ASP A 96 -6.32 3.78 1.94
N LYS A 97 -7.02 4.79 1.41
CA LYS A 97 -8.27 4.64 0.64
C LYS A 97 -8.08 5.12 -0.79
N GLU A 98 -8.85 4.55 -1.70
CA GLU A 98 -8.95 5.09 -3.06
C GLU A 98 -9.81 6.35 -3.06
N LEU A 99 -9.47 7.29 -3.95
CA LEU A 99 -10.20 8.55 -4.06
C LEU A 99 -11.69 8.34 -4.38
N THR A 100 -12.01 7.29 -5.14
CA THR A 100 -13.35 6.89 -5.56
C THR A 100 -14.27 6.50 -4.40
N GLU A 101 -13.72 5.90 -3.34
CA GLU A 101 -14.49 5.47 -2.15
C GLU A 101 -14.94 6.64 -1.27
N LEU A 102 -14.24 7.78 -1.36
CA LEU A 102 -14.52 8.99 -0.60
C LEU A 102 -15.41 10.00 -1.37
N VAL A 103 -15.82 9.66 -2.60
CA VAL A 103 -16.78 10.43 -3.39
C VAL A 103 -18.20 10.17 -2.86
N PRO A 104 -19.06 11.20 -2.68
CA PRO A 104 -18.93 12.57 -3.16
C PRO A 104 -18.32 13.58 -2.18
N GLY A 105 -18.16 13.24 -0.89
CA GLY A 105 -17.76 14.20 0.15
C GLY A 105 -16.41 14.86 -0.09
N ILE A 106 -15.46 14.11 -0.67
CA ILE A 106 -14.09 14.59 -0.90
C ILE A 106 -13.98 15.67 -2.00
N LEU A 107 -14.98 15.81 -2.86
CA LEU A 107 -14.93 16.71 -4.03
C LEU A 107 -14.73 18.18 -3.64
N ASN A 108 -15.27 18.59 -2.49
CA ASN A 108 -15.15 19.97 -2.00
C ASN A 108 -13.75 20.28 -1.43
N GLN A 109 -12.94 19.26 -1.17
CA GLN A 109 -11.58 19.39 -0.64
C GLN A 109 -10.51 19.24 -1.73
N LEU A 110 -10.90 18.74 -2.91
CA LEU A 110 -10.00 18.60 -4.05
C LEU A 110 -9.76 19.95 -4.73
N GLY A 111 -8.49 20.20 -5.05
CA GLY A 111 -8.11 21.28 -5.95
C GLY A 111 -8.45 20.96 -7.42
N PRO A 112 -8.40 21.96 -8.32
CA PRO A 112 -8.69 21.78 -9.74
C PRO A 112 -7.78 20.73 -10.40
N ASP A 113 -6.52 20.63 -9.97
CA ASP A 113 -5.56 19.66 -10.50
C ASP A 113 -5.95 18.21 -10.13
N SER A 114 -6.37 17.99 -8.89
CA SER A 114 -6.79 16.66 -8.41
C SER A 114 -8.15 16.24 -8.97
N LEU A 115 -9.04 17.21 -9.27
CA LEU A 115 -10.28 16.94 -9.99
C LEU A 115 -10.03 16.53 -11.44
N ALA A 116 -9.04 17.12 -12.10
CA ALA A 116 -8.66 16.72 -13.45
C ALA A 116 -8.12 15.28 -13.49
N SER A 117 -7.31 14.86 -12.51
CA SER A 117 -6.87 13.46 -12.41
C SER A 117 -8.05 12.52 -12.14
N LEU A 118 -8.99 12.89 -11.26
CA LEU A 118 -10.17 12.07 -10.98
C LEU A 118 -11.07 11.93 -12.21
N ARG A 119 -11.26 13.01 -12.99
CA ARG A 119 -12.03 12.97 -14.25
C ARG A 119 -11.40 12.04 -15.26
N LYS A 120 -10.08 12.11 -15.46
CA LYS A 120 -9.36 11.18 -16.36
C LYS A 120 -9.51 9.72 -15.91
N LEU A 121 -9.45 9.49 -14.61
CA LEU A 121 -9.60 8.15 -14.04
C LEU A 121 -11.04 7.62 -14.22
N ALA A 122 -12.05 8.46 -13.96
CA ALA A 122 -13.45 8.16 -14.20
C ALA A 122 -13.77 7.92 -15.70
N GLU A 123 -13.21 8.75 -16.59
CA GLU A 123 -13.33 8.58 -18.04
C GLU A 123 -12.71 7.26 -18.50
N SER A 124 -11.54 6.89 -17.96
CA SER A 124 -10.90 5.59 -18.26
C SER A 124 -11.70 4.38 -17.74
N TYR A 125 -12.38 4.53 -16.59
CA TYR A 125 -13.24 3.49 -16.05
C TYR A 125 -14.54 3.37 -16.86
N GLN A 126 -15.08 4.50 -17.33
CA GLN A 126 -16.22 4.53 -18.24
C GLN A 126 -15.87 4.00 -19.62
N SER A 127 -14.66 4.24 -20.14
CA SER A 127 -14.23 3.67 -21.43
C SER A 127 -14.05 2.16 -21.33
N MET A 128 -13.40 1.65 -20.26
CA MET A 128 -13.31 0.20 -20.02
C MET A 128 -14.67 -0.46 -19.77
N SER A 129 -15.62 0.28 -19.18
CA SER A 129 -16.99 -0.21 -19.00
C SER A 129 -17.84 -0.08 -20.28
N LYS A 130 -17.46 0.81 -21.22
CA LYS A 130 -18.09 0.96 -22.54
C LYS A 130 -17.51 0.02 -23.59
N ASP A 131 -16.27 -0.43 -23.45
CA ASP A 131 -15.71 -1.52 -24.27
C ASP A 131 -16.33 -2.89 -23.92
N GLY A 132 -17.10 -2.97 -22.83
CA GLY A 132 -18.04 -4.07 -22.56
C GLY A 132 -19.47 -3.82 -23.07
N ASP A 133 -19.75 -2.65 -23.65
CA ASP A 133 -21.11 -2.23 -24.04
C ASP A 133 -21.14 -1.29 -25.28
N LYS A 134 -20.22 -1.50 -26.25
CA LYS A 134 -20.12 -1.00 -27.66
C LYS A 134 -18.62 -0.93 -28.04
N GLU A 135 -18.00 -1.92 -28.68
CA GLU A 135 -18.32 -2.49 -29.99
C GLU A 135 -18.32 -4.03 -29.96
N ALA A 136 -19.51 -4.64 -29.86
CA ALA A 136 -19.83 -5.63 -30.89
C ALA A 136 -20.49 -4.79 -31.99
N ASP A 137 -19.68 -4.42 -32.98
CA ASP A 137 -20.23 -3.97 -34.25
C ASP A 137 -21.19 -5.07 -34.71
N ASP A 138 -22.41 -4.65 -35.05
CA ASP A 138 -23.59 -5.46 -35.38
C ASP A 138 -23.39 -6.34 -36.64
N ASP A 139 -22.15 -6.40 -37.15
CA ASP A 139 -21.74 -6.99 -38.42
C ASP A 139 -21.03 -8.36 -38.28
N ASP A 140 -20.53 -8.73 -37.09
CA ASP A 140 -19.81 -10.00 -36.84
C ASP A 140 -20.57 -11.01 -35.96
N ILE A 141 -21.79 -10.69 -35.52
CA ILE A 141 -22.70 -11.65 -34.89
C ILE A 141 -23.52 -12.29 -36.01
N PRO A 142 -23.27 -13.56 -36.41
CA PRO A 142 -24.14 -14.22 -37.37
C PRO A 142 -25.56 -14.27 -36.81
N ASP A 143 -26.50 -13.77 -37.62
CA ASP A 143 -27.90 -13.60 -37.29
C ASP A 143 -28.46 -14.89 -36.66
N LEU A 144 -29.07 -14.78 -35.48
CA LEU A 144 -29.64 -15.93 -34.78
C LEU A 144 -30.72 -16.52 -35.68
N VAL A 145 -30.44 -17.70 -36.25
CA VAL A 145 -31.37 -18.40 -37.15
C VAL A 145 -32.71 -18.56 -36.42
N ALA A 146 -33.67 -17.74 -36.80
CA ALA A 146 -35.02 -17.73 -36.24
C ALA A 146 -35.73 -19.03 -36.65
N GLY A 147 -35.48 -20.11 -35.91
CA GLY A 147 -36.04 -21.40 -36.28
C GLY A 147 -35.81 -22.58 -35.34
N GLU A 148 -34.78 -22.62 -34.49
CA GLU A 148 -34.52 -23.84 -33.70
C GLU A 148 -34.10 -23.51 -32.26
N ASN A 149 -35.08 -23.14 -31.43
CA ASN A 149 -34.93 -23.22 -29.98
C ASN A 149 -34.79 -24.70 -29.57
N PHE A 150 -33.65 -25.06 -28.99
CA PHE A 150 -33.31 -26.40 -28.48
C PHE A 150 -34.22 -26.93 -27.35
N GLU A 151 -35.33 -26.28 -27.03
CA GLU A 151 -36.26 -26.69 -25.97
C GLU A 151 -37.57 -27.35 -26.48
N SER A 152 -37.78 -27.50 -27.78
CA SER A 152 -38.97 -28.21 -28.30
C SER A 152 -38.65 -29.59 -28.90
N LYS A 153 -38.29 -30.53 -28.02
CA LYS A 153 -38.67 -31.97 -27.99
C LYS A 153 -37.55 -32.82 -27.39
N VAL A 154 -37.64 -33.07 -26.09
CA VAL A 154 -37.33 -34.40 -25.55
C VAL A 154 -38.69 -35.09 -25.44
N GLU A 155 -38.98 -35.97 -26.39
CA GLU A 155 -39.97 -37.04 -26.24
C GLU A 155 -39.21 -38.29 -25.78
#